data_AF-A0AAN8ZRK2-F1
#
_entry.id   AF-A0AAN8ZRK2-F1
#
_cell.length_a   1.000
_cell.length_b   1.000
_cell.length_c   1.000
_cell.angle_alpha   90.00
_cell.angle_beta   90.00
_cell.angle_gamma   90.00
#
_symmetry.space_group_name_H-M   'P 1'
#
loop_
_entity.id
_entity.type
_entity.pdbx_description
1 polymer ?
#
loop_
_entity_poly.entity_id
_entity_poly.type
_entity_poly.pdbx_seq_one_letter_code
_entity_poly.pdbx_strand_id
1 'polypeptide(L)'
;MKFVGLHIFTDPFLLLIHSPVYHDTCLHPLQCCNDVIQERFSPELKYDVALRLAALHIQQHALTNNMPSKVSVKNIERDCGLERFVPSSLVDSMKRKELRKLLSHFLKINTSLKAPGQKQLTALQAKLHYLKIISELPSYGAKCFSTNLK
;
A
#
# COMPACT_ATOMS: atom_id res chain seq x y z
N MET A 1 -16.90 31.60 15.83
CA MET A 1 -15.74 31.28 14.98
C MET A 1 -16.20 30.37 13.87
N LYS A 2 -16.13 30.82 12.62
CA LYS A 2 -16.61 30.06 11.45
C LYS A 2 -15.57 28.99 11.12
N PHE A 3 -15.99 27.72 11.17
CA PHE A 3 -15.24 26.60 10.61
C PHE A 3 -15.19 26.80 9.10
N VAL A 4 -14.07 27.35 8.61
CA VAL A 4 -13.75 27.38 7.19
C VAL A 4 -12.51 26.51 7.03
N GLY A 5 -12.61 25.46 6.22
CA GLY A 5 -11.44 24.71 5.78
C GLY A 5 -11.42 23.22 6.14
N LEU A 6 -12.56 22.57 6.41
CA LEU A 6 -12.68 21.12 6.26
C LEU A 6 -12.86 20.75 4.78
N HIS A 7 -12.05 21.35 3.91
CA HIS A 7 -11.90 20.91 2.54
C HIS A 7 -10.57 20.15 2.51
N ILE A 8 -10.67 18.82 2.65
CA ILE A 8 -9.96 17.95 1.72
C ILE A 8 -8.44 18.21 1.76
N PHE A 9 -7.76 17.72 2.81
CA PHE A 9 -6.38 17.26 2.61
C PHE A 9 -6.45 15.93 1.86
N THR A 10 -6.84 16.01 0.59
CA THR A 10 -6.88 14.90 -0.35
C THR A 10 -5.50 14.62 -0.93
N ASP A 11 -4.51 15.43 -0.53
CA ASP A 11 -3.13 15.29 -0.94
C ASP A 11 -2.30 14.66 0.19
N PRO A 12 -2.01 13.34 0.13
CA PRO A 12 -1.21 12.66 1.15
C PRO A 12 0.21 13.22 1.26
N PHE A 13 0.68 14.01 0.26
CA PHE A 13 1.96 14.71 0.30
C PHE A 13 1.96 15.89 1.28
N LEU A 14 0.89 16.68 1.30
CA LEU A 14 0.78 17.85 2.19
C LEU A 14 0.69 17.42 3.66
N LEU A 15 0.03 16.29 3.93
CA LEU A 15 -0.05 15.69 5.26
C LEU A 15 1.31 15.15 5.74
N LEU A 16 2.14 14.65 4.81
CA LEU A 16 3.47 14.12 5.09
C LEU A 16 4.48 15.21 5.50
N ILE A 17 4.34 16.41 4.94
CA ILE A 17 5.25 17.54 5.15
C ILE A 17 4.90 18.31 6.43
N HIS A 18 3.62 18.38 6.80
CA HIS A 18 3.14 19.30 7.85
C HIS A 18 2.94 18.70 9.24
N SER A 19 3.09 17.38 9.44
CA SER A 19 2.75 16.76 10.73
C SER A 19 3.77 15.71 11.18
N PRO A 20 4.59 15.98 12.22
CA PRO A 20 5.51 15.00 12.79
C PRO A 20 4.78 13.76 13.34
N VAL A 21 3.50 13.90 13.72
CA VAL A 21 2.63 12.81 14.19
C VAL A 21 2.23 11.84 13.05
N TYR A 22 2.11 12.35 11.82
CA TYR A 22 1.90 11.53 10.62
C TYR A 22 3.18 10.79 10.22
N HIS A 23 4.34 11.36 10.56
CA HIS A 23 5.65 10.79 10.26
C HIS A 23 6.00 9.53 11.07
N ASP A 24 5.34 9.31 12.21
CA ASP A 24 5.58 8.14 13.07
C ASP A 24 4.45 7.09 13.01
N THR A 25 3.19 7.54 12.89
CA THR A 25 2.01 6.66 13.05
C THR A 25 1.44 6.13 11.72
N CYS A 26 1.40 6.96 10.67
CA CYS A 26 0.93 6.57 9.32
C CYS A 26 2.08 6.27 8.34
N LEU A 27 3.31 6.63 8.73
CA LEU A 27 4.55 6.32 8.03
C LEU A 27 5.04 4.90 8.36
N HIS A 28 4.38 4.13 9.23
CA HIS A 28 4.62 2.69 9.28
C HIS A 28 3.72 2.03 8.23
N PRO A 29 4.22 1.72 7.01
CA PRO A 29 3.48 0.89 6.07
C PRO A 29 3.02 -0.40 6.75
N LEU A 30 3.73 -0.86 7.78
CA LEU A 30 3.34 -1.99 8.62
C LEU A 30 1.93 -1.88 9.23
N GLN A 31 1.45 -0.71 9.68
CA GLN A 31 0.11 -0.58 10.24
C GLN A 31 -0.96 -0.71 9.15
N CYS A 32 -0.89 0.11 8.11
CA CYS A 32 -1.88 0.07 7.01
C CYS A 32 -1.80 -1.22 6.18
N CYS A 33 -0.62 -1.83 6.06
CA CYS A 33 -0.47 -3.15 5.46
C CYS A 33 -1.12 -4.22 6.35
N ASN A 34 -0.97 -4.12 7.68
CA ASN A 34 -1.65 -5.01 8.61
C ASN A 34 -3.18 -4.85 8.52
N ASP A 35 -3.72 -3.64 8.44
CA ASP A 35 -5.17 -3.43 8.25
C ASP A 35 -5.71 -4.01 6.94
N VAL A 36 -4.94 -3.94 5.85
CA VAL A 36 -5.30 -4.56 4.56
C VAL A 36 -5.25 -6.08 4.65
N ILE A 37 -4.20 -6.65 5.26
CA ILE A 37 -4.04 -8.09 5.44
C ILE A 37 -5.08 -8.65 6.41
N GLN A 38 -5.40 -7.92 7.48
CA GLN A 38 -6.46 -8.24 8.46
C GLN A 38 -7.86 -7.94 7.95
N GLU A 39 -8.01 -7.58 6.67
CA GLU A 39 -9.34 -7.46 6.05
C GLU A 39 -10.21 -6.39 6.72
N ARG A 40 -9.58 -5.42 7.40
CA ARG A 40 -10.29 -4.33 8.10
C ARG A 40 -10.94 -3.34 7.14
N PHE A 41 -10.66 -3.45 5.84
CA PHE A 41 -11.30 -2.69 4.76
C PHE A 41 -12.24 -3.56 3.89
N SER A 42 -12.48 -4.83 4.26
CA SER A 42 -13.07 -5.85 3.37
C SER A 42 -14.46 -5.62 2.79
N PRO A 43 -15.41 -4.86 3.37
CA PRO A 43 -16.67 -4.61 2.65
C PRO A 43 -16.48 -3.69 1.42
N GLU A 44 -15.39 -2.93 1.35
CA GLU A 44 -15.16 -1.89 0.32
C GLU A 44 -13.91 -2.15 -0.53
N LEU A 45 -12.99 -2.97 -0.03
CA LEU A 45 -11.72 -3.28 -0.68
C LEU A 45 -11.92 -4.28 -1.82
N LYS A 46 -12.07 -3.76 -3.05
CA LYS A 46 -12.12 -4.59 -4.26
C LYS A 46 -10.82 -5.39 -4.42
N TYR A 47 -10.95 -6.60 -4.96
CA TYR A 47 -9.83 -7.51 -5.22
C TYR A 47 -8.68 -6.87 -6.01
N ASP A 48 -9.00 -6.06 -7.03
CA ASP A 48 -8.00 -5.33 -7.83
C ASP A 48 -7.17 -4.36 -6.98
N VAL A 49 -7.83 -3.61 -6.09
CA VAL A 49 -7.20 -2.63 -5.20
C VAL A 49 -6.29 -3.33 -4.20
N ALA A 50 -6.76 -4.43 -3.60
CA ALA A 50 -5.95 -5.24 -2.69
C ALA A 50 -4.70 -5.82 -3.37
N LEU A 51 -4.80 -6.27 -4.62
CA LEU A 51 -3.65 -6.77 -5.40
C LEU A 51 -2.64 -5.66 -5.72
N ARG A 52 -3.11 -4.45 -6.03
CA ARG A 52 -2.26 -3.27 -6.24
C ARG A 52 -1.51 -2.88 -4.97
N LEU A 53 -2.20 -2.86 -3.83
CA LEU A 53 -1.62 -2.58 -2.51
C LEU A 53 -0.59 -3.66 -2.13
N ALA A 54 -0.91 -4.94 -2.34
CA ALA A 54 0.01 -6.06 -2.12
C ALA A 54 1.28 -5.94 -2.97
N ALA A 55 1.16 -5.60 -4.26
CA ALA A 55 2.31 -5.42 -5.14
C ALA A 55 3.23 -4.26 -4.69
N LEU A 56 2.66 -3.15 -4.20
CA LEU A 56 3.43 -2.04 -3.65
C LEU A 56 4.13 -2.43 -2.34
N HIS A 57 3.45 -3.18 -1.48
CA HIS A 57 4.02 -3.70 -0.23
C HIS A 57 5.20 -4.66 -0.51
N ILE A 58 5.05 -5.56 -1.48
CA ILE A 58 6.13 -6.44 -1.96
C ILE A 58 7.33 -5.61 -2.45
N GLN A 59 7.09 -4.54 -3.21
CA GLN A 59 8.16 -3.67 -3.71
C GLN A 59 8.89 -2.95 -2.58
N GLN A 60 8.18 -2.44 -1.58
CA GLN A 60 8.79 -1.83 -0.38
C GLN A 60 9.61 -2.85 0.42
N HIS A 61 9.07 -4.05 0.62
CA HIS A 61 9.75 -5.12 1.31
C HIS A 61 11.06 -5.49 0.61
N ALA A 62 11.03 -5.62 -0.72
CA ALA A 62 12.21 -5.88 -1.51
C ALA A 62 13.28 -4.78 -1.37
N LEU A 63 12.88 -3.51 -1.41
CA LEU A 63 13.80 -2.38 -1.22
C LEU A 63 14.42 -2.38 0.18
N THR A 64 13.65 -2.73 1.20
CA THR A 64 14.11 -2.80 2.60
C THR A 64 15.07 -3.97 2.83
N ASN A 65 14.84 -5.10 2.16
CA ASN A 65 15.65 -6.32 2.29
C ASN A 65 16.80 -6.38 1.28
N ASN A 66 17.14 -5.27 0.60
CA ASN A 66 18.18 -5.21 -0.43
C ASN A 66 18.04 -6.29 -1.52
N MET A 67 16.79 -6.68 -1.82
CA MET A 67 16.47 -7.64 -2.86
C MET A 67 16.77 -7.04 -4.24
N PRO A 68 16.99 -7.88 -5.27
CA PRO A 68 17.29 -7.39 -6.61
C PRO A 68 16.20 -6.42 -7.10
N SER A 69 16.63 -5.36 -7.80
CA SER A 69 15.76 -4.28 -8.31
C SER A 69 14.57 -4.79 -9.14
N LYS A 70 14.67 -6.00 -9.71
CA LYS A 70 13.59 -6.71 -10.40
C LYS A 70 13.00 -7.79 -9.50
N VAL A 71 12.01 -7.41 -8.70
CA VAL A 71 11.26 -8.32 -7.84
C VAL A 71 10.39 -9.25 -8.68
N SER A 72 10.43 -10.55 -8.40
CA SER A 72 9.58 -11.55 -9.05
C SER A 72 8.68 -12.23 -8.03
N VAL A 73 7.40 -12.39 -8.36
CA VAL A 73 6.41 -13.03 -7.47
C VAL A 73 6.87 -14.42 -7.02
N LYS A 74 7.51 -15.19 -7.91
CA LYS A 74 8.07 -16.51 -7.59
C LYS A 74 9.12 -16.49 -6.48
N ASN A 75 9.98 -15.47 -6.47
CA ASN A 75 11.02 -15.33 -5.45
C ASN A 75 10.40 -14.92 -4.12
N ILE A 76 9.47 -13.97 -4.14
CA ILE A 76 8.78 -13.50 -2.94
C ILE A 76 7.93 -14.59 -2.30
N GLU A 77 7.20 -15.37 -3.11
CA GLU A 77 6.44 -16.50 -2.61
C GLU A 77 7.33 -17.56 -1.94
N ARG A 78 8.52 -17.82 -2.52
CA ARG A 78 9.47 -18.79 -1.97
C ARG A 78 10.13 -18.31 -0.67
N ASP A 79 10.49 -17.03 -0.60
CA ASP A 79 11.28 -16.47 0.51
C ASP A 79 10.40 -16.02 1.68
N CYS A 80 9.28 -15.36 1.38
CA CYS A 80 8.43 -14.69 2.37
C CYS A 80 7.01 -15.26 2.45
N GLY A 81 6.54 -15.95 1.40
CA GLY A 81 5.13 -16.36 1.25
C GLY A 81 4.21 -15.20 0.82
N LEU A 82 3.24 -15.48 -0.05
CA LEU A 82 2.31 -14.44 -0.56
C LEU A 82 1.28 -14.00 0.49
N GLU A 83 0.93 -14.89 1.40
CA GLU A 83 0.03 -14.66 2.55
C GLU A 83 0.49 -13.54 3.49
N ARG A 84 1.78 -13.16 3.48
CA ARG A 84 2.29 -11.98 4.22
C ARG A 84 1.96 -10.64 3.56
N PHE A 85 1.55 -10.66 2.30
CA PHE A 85 1.32 -9.44 1.51
C PHE A 85 -0.11 -9.34 0.98
N VAL A 86 -0.78 -10.49 0.84
CA VAL A 86 -2.12 -10.62 0.26
C VAL A 86 -3.10 -11.07 1.36
N PRO A 87 -4.29 -10.47 1.44
CA PRO A 87 -5.33 -10.90 2.39
C PRO A 87 -5.70 -12.37 2.22
N SER A 88 -6.00 -13.06 3.33
CA SER A 88 -6.39 -14.47 3.37
C SER A 88 -7.56 -14.80 2.45
N SER A 89 -8.64 -14.00 2.48
CA SER A 89 -9.79 -14.22 1.59
C SER A 89 -9.43 -14.16 0.11
N LEU A 90 -8.41 -13.38 -0.28
CA LEU A 90 -7.94 -13.31 -1.66
C LEU A 90 -7.13 -14.55 -2.06
N VAL A 91 -6.30 -15.04 -1.14
CA VAL A 91 -5.51 -16.25 -1.35
C VAL A 91 -6.42 -17.48 -1.46
N ASP A 92 -7.50 -17.53 -0.69
CA ASP A 92 -8.48 -18.62 -0.71
C ASP A 92 -9.43 -18.54 -1.92
N SER A 93 -9.91 -17.34 -2.25
CA SER A 93 -10.86 -17.12 -3.35
C SER A 93 -10.22 -17.25 -4.75
N MET A 94 -8.93 -16.92 -4.90
CA MET A 94 -8.25 -16.96 -6.21
C MET A 94 -7.35 -18.18 -6.40
N LYS A 95 -7.36 -18.75 -7.61
CA LYS A 95 -6.36 -19.76 -8.00
C LYS A 95 -4.95 -19.17 -7.91
N ARG A 96 -4.02 -19.89 -7.26
CA ARG A 96 -2.60 -19.51 -7.16
C ARG A 96 -1.97 -19.05 -8.48
N LYS A 97 -2.31 -19.70 -9.60
CA LYS A 97 -1.81 -19.33 -10.94
C LYS A 97 -2.27 -17.93 -11.36
N GLU A 98 -3.54 -17.60 -11.16
CA GLU A 98 -4.10 -16.28 -11.47
C GLU A 98 -3.57 -15.22 -10.52
N LEU A 99 -3.52 -15.52 -9.21
CA LEU A 99 -2.95 -14.62 -8.20
C LEU A 99 -1.52 -14.20 -8.58
N ARG A 100 -0.67 -15.17 -8.93
CA ARG A 100 0.72 -14.90 -9.35
C ARG A 100 0.78 -14.03 -10.61
N LYS A 101 -0.11 -14.29 -11.58
CA LYS A 101 -0.18 -13.54 -12.83
C LYS A 101 -0.56 -12.07 -12.58
N LEU A 102 -1.57 -11.83 -11.76
CA LEU A 102 -2.03 -10.49 -11.40
C LEU A 102 -0.98 -9.72 -10.58
N LEU A 103 -0.38 -10.35 -9.58
CA LEU A 103 0.72 -9.73 -8.81
C LEU A 103 1.90 -9.38 -9.70
N SER A 104 2.27 -10.27 -10.63
CA SER A 104 3.37 -10.00 -11.57
C SER A 104 3.06 -8.85 -12.51
N HIS A 105 1.78 -8.72 -12.91
CA HIS A 105 1.32 -7.60 -13.72
C HIS A 105 1.46 -6.28 -12.97
N PHE A 106 0.97 -6.21 -11.72
CA PHE A 106 1.09 -4.99 -10.91
C PHE A 106 2.53 -4.65 -10.51
N LEU A 107 3.38 -5.64 -10.22
CA LEU A 107 4.80 -5.38 -10.01
C LEU A 107 5.46 -4.77 -11.23
N LYS A 108 5.09 -5.22 -12.45
CA LYS A 108 5.58 -4.61 -13.69
C LYS A 108 5.08 -3.17 -13.83
N ILE A 109 3.82 -2.89 -13.51
CA ILE A 109 3.30 -1.51 -13.48
C ILE A 109 4.08 -0.66 -12.48
N ASN A 110 4.39 -1.18 -11.29
CA ASN A 110 5.18 -0.45 -10.29
C ASN A 110 6.56 -0.06 -10.80
N THR A 111 7.19 -0.87 -11.67
CA THR A 111 8.45 -0.48 -12.32
C THR A 111 8.30 0.68 -13.31
N SER A 112 7.10 0.92 -13.84
CA SER A 112 6.77 2.06 -14.69
C SER A 112 6.38 3.31 -13.91
N LEU A 113 6.12 3.21 -12.60
CA LEU A 113 5.79 4.35 -11.71
C LEU A 113 7.03 5.18 -11.30
N LYS A 114 8.22 4.77 -11.73
CA LYS A 114 9.47 5.49 -11.46
C LYS A 114 9.54 6.79 -12.27
N ALA A 115 10.20 7.80 -11.71
CA ALA A 115 10.41 9.06 -12.43
C ALA A 115 11.34 8.86 -13.65
N PRO A 116 11.20 9.66 -14.71
CA PRO A 116 12.12 9.63 -15.85
C PRO A 116 13.56 9.80 -15.36
N GLY A 117 14.45 8.89 -15.78
CA GLY A 117 15.85 8.84 -15.33
C GLY A 117 16.14 7.96 -14.12
N GLN A 118 15.14 7.45 -13.41
CA GLN A 118 15.35 6.52 -12.29
C GLN A 118 15.50 5.05 -12.76
N LYS A 119 16.45 4.33 -12.16
CA LYS A 119 16.64 2.89 -12.41
C LYS A 119 15.53 2.05 -11.78
N GLN A 120 15.07 2.43 -10.59
CA GLN A 120 14.03 1.73 -9.81
C GLN A 120 13.16 2.72 -9.02
N LEU A 121 11.97 2.28 -8.63
CA LEU A 121 11.08 3.00 -7.71
C LEU A 121 11.75 3.10 -6.33
N THR A 122 11.74 4.26 -5.70
CA THR A 122 12.24 4.45 -4.33
C THR A 122 11.21 3.99 -3.29
N ALA A 123 11.66 3.70 -2.07
CA ALA A 123 10.77 3.32 -0.98
C ALA A 123 9.72 4.41 -0.69
N LEU A 124 10.13 5.67 -0.77
CA LEU A 124 9.25 6.82 -0.61
C LEU A 124 8.17 6.88 -1.69
N GLN A 125 8.52 6.69 -2.97
CA GLN A 125 7.53 6.66 -4.06
C GLN A 125 6.55 5.50 -3.91
N ALA A 126 7.04 4.30 -3.60
CA ALA A 126 6.17 3.13 -3.37
C ALA A 126 5.15 3.41 -2.25
N LYS A 127 5.58 4.12 -1.20
CA LYS A 127 4.74 4.53 -0.09
C LYS A 127 3.72 5.58 -0.47
N LEU A 128 4.12 6.60 -1.21
CA LEU A 128 3.20 7.63 -1.70
C LEU A 128 2.11 7.03 -2.61
N HIS A 129 2.47 6.09 -3.48
CA HIS A 129 1.49 5.36 -4.29
C HIS A 129 0.56 4.49 -3.44
N TYR A 130 1.07 3.84 -2.40
CA TYR A 130 0.24 3.06 -1.47
C TYR A 130 -0.77 3.95 -0.75
N LEU A 131 -0.28 5.07 -0.19
CA LEU A 131 -1.10 6.06 0.51
C LEU A 131 -2.15 6.69 -0.41
N LYS A 132 -1.79 6.94 -1.68
CA LYS A 132 -2.75 7.43 -2.68
C LYS A 132 -3.90 6.43 -2.87
N ILE A 133 -3.59 5.16 -3.13
CA ILE A 133 -4.61 4.12 -3.37
C ILE A 133 -5.50 3.92 -2.14
N ILE A 134 -4.91 3.84 -0.95
CA ILE A 134 -5.70 3.64 0.28
C ILE A 134 -6.53 4.90 0.61
N SER A 135 -6.06 6.11 0.27
CA SER A 135 -6.82 7.35 0.46
C SER A 135 -8.06 7.47 -0.44
N GLU A 136 -8.11 6.71 -1.55
CA GLU A 136 -9.29 6.61 -2.39
C GLU A 136 -10.38 5.70 -1.78
N LEU A 137 -10.07 4.98 -0.69
CA LEU A 137 -11.06 4.18 0.02
C LEU A 137 -11.92 5.07 0.93
N PRO A 138 -13.25 4.95 0.93
CA PRO A 138 -14.14 5.82 1.71
C PRO A 138 -13.84 5.74 3.22
N SER A 139 -13.52 4.55 3.72
CA SER A 139 -13.16 4.30 5.11
C SER A 139 -11.80 4.85 5.57
N TYR A 140 -10.91 5.26 4.67
CA TYR A 140 -9.57 5.74 5.05
C TYR A 140 -9.62 7.06 5.82
N GLY A 141 -10.46 8.01 5.38
CA GLY A 141 -10.68 9.26 6.11
C GLY A 141 -11.22 9.00 7.53
N ALA A 142 -12.25 8.18 7.67
CA ALA A 142 -12.85 7.88 8.97
C ALA A 142 -11.86 7.23 9.96
N LYS A 143 -10.96 6.35 9.49
CA LYS A 143 -9.95 5.69 10.34
C LYS A 143 -8.74 6.56 10.66
N CYS A 144 -8.23 7.35 9.71
CA CYS A 144 -7.10 8.28 9.96
C CYS A 144 -7.48 9.43 10.89
N PHE A 145 -8.76 9.85 10.89
CA PHE A 145 -9.27 10.91 11.76
C PHE A 145 -10.02 10.40 12.99
N SER A 146 -9.96 9.09 13.28
CA SER A 146 -10.32 8.54 14.59
C SER A 146 -9.25 8.97 15.60
N THR A 147 -9.24 10.27 15.90
CA THR A 147 -8.46 10.86 16.98
C THR A 147 -8.78 10.08 18.24
N ASN A 148 -7.71 9.69 18.93
CA ASN A 148 -7.78 9.21 20.29
C ASN A 148 -8.35 10.35 21.15
N LEU A 149 -9.68 10.47 21.22
CA LEU A 149 -10.33 11.18 22.30
C LEU A 149 -10.24 10.27 23.51
N LYS A 150 -9.13 10.38 24.24
CA LYS A 150 -9.08 10.08 25.66
C LYS A 150 -8.73 11.34 26.40
#